data_AF-A0A1M6PUP5-F1
#
_entry.id   AF-A0A1M6PUP5-F1
#
_cell.length_a   1.000
_cell.length_b   1.000
_cell.length_c   1.000
_cell.angle_alpha   90.00
_cell.angle_beta   90.00
_cell.angle_gamma   90.00
#
_symmetry.space_group_name_H-M   'P 1'
#
loop_
_entity.id
_entity.type
_entity.pdbx_description
1 polymer ?
#
loop_
_entity_poly.entity_id
_entity_poly.type
_entity_poly.pdbx_seq_one_letter_code
_entity_poly.pdbx_strand_id
1 'polypeptide(L)'
;MDILTLVGLVAGILIVILAMLANATLLTFLNLPGLAIVIGGTFAVTLIKFRMSSVMSAFRLAMSAAFTDKVDRPTELIREAGALALVVRKEGVLGLENHQTGNEFLQKAINLCVDGHPPELVEEALAQESQQMAERYEVAERVFRGIGESAPAIGMLGTLVGLVQMLNSLDDPSSIGPAMAVALLTTLYGAFIAQLIALPLADKLQLKAEDESRNQILIITSIRNIMRGENPRVMTELLSSFVTPDQRTGLAPEREA
;
A
#
# COMPACT_ATOMS: atom_id res chain seq x y z
N MET A 1 -5.87 7.04 9.93
CA MET A 1 -4.61 6.30 10.16
C MET A 1 -5.05 4.94 10.60
N ASP A 2 -4.57 3.88 9.97
CA ASP A 2 -4.87 2.54 10.45
C ASP A 2 -4.06 2.31 11.74
N ILE A 3 -4.67 2.64 12.88
CA ILE A 3 -4.04 2.60 14.21
C ILE A 3 -3.44 1.20 14.47
N LEU A 4 -4.05 0.16 13.89
CA LEU A 4 -3.61 -1.22 14.03
C LEU A 4 -2.27 -1.51 13.36
N THR A 5 -1.97 -0.90 12.21
CA THR A 5 -0.68 -1.13 11.53
C THR A 5 0.46 -0.42 12.26
N LEU A 6 0.23 0.80 12.72
CA LEU A 6 1.22 1.53 13.53
C LEU A 6 1.44 0.84 14.88
N VAL A 7 0.37 0.43 15.56
CA VAL A 7 0.47 -0.31 16.83
C VAL A 7 1.15 -1.66 16.63
N GLY A 8 0.81 -2.41 15.57
CA GLY A 8 1.43 -3.69 15.26
C GLY A 8 2.92 -3.58 14.97
N LEU A 9 3.31 -2.61 14.12
CA LEU A 9 4.72 -2.34 13.81
C LEU A 9 5.50 -1.92 15.05
N VAL A 10 4.97 -0.96 15.82
CA VAL A 10 5.61 -0.46 17.03
C VAL A 10 5.71 -1.56 18.09
N ALA A 11 4.65 -2.34 18.31
CA ALA A 11 4.66 -3.45 19.25
C ALA A 11 5.67 -4.54 18.84
N GLY A 12 5.72 -4.90 17.56
CA GLY A 12 6.69 -5.88 17.05
C GLY A 12 8.13 -5.44 17.25
N ILE A 13 8.45 -4.19 16.89
CA ILE A 13 9.77 -3.61 17.12
C ILE A 13 10.09 -3.54 18.62
N LEU A 14 9.13 -3.11 19.44
CA LEU A 14 9.32 -2.93 20.88
C LEU A 14 9.55 -4.26 21.61
N ILE A 15 8.85 -5.33 21.23
CA ILE A 15 9.10 -6.67 21.77
C ILE A 15 10.52 -7.14 21.45
N VAL A 16 10.98 -6.96 20.22
CA VAL A 16 12.34 -7.34 19.81
C VAL A 16 13.39 -6.52 20.56
N ILE A 17 13.19 -5.20 20.70
CA ILE A 17 14.10 -4.32 21.42
C ILE A 17 14.13 -4.66 22.92
N LEU A 18 12.98 -4.91 23.56
CA LEU A 18 12.93 -5.34 24.96
C LEU A 18 13.66 -6.67 25.16
N ALA A 19 13.51 -7.62 24.23
CA ALA A 19 14.24 -8.88 24.29
C ALA A 19 15.76 -8.69 24.16
N MET A 20 16.21 -7.76 23.31
CA MET A 20 17.63 -7.39 23.19
C MET A 20 18.17 -6.75 24.47
N LEU A 21 17.38 -5.86 25.09
CA LEU A 21 17.76 -5.13 26.31
C LEU A 21 17.74 -5.99 27.57
N ALA A 22 17.11 -7.16 27.56
CA ALA A 22 17.01 -8.03 28.74
C ALA A 22 18.39 -8.52 29.23
N ASN A 23 19.29 -8.88 28.31
CA ASN A 23 20.60 -9.46 28.65
C ASN A 23 21.79 -8.76 27.98
N ALA A 24 21.58 -7.68 27.23
CA ALA A 24 22.64 -6.98 26.52
C ALA A 24 22.33 -5.50 26.29
N THR A 25 23.36 -4.72 25.93
CA THR A 25 23.19 -3.31 25.56
C THR A 25 22.87 -3.21 24.07
N LEU A 26 22.05 -2.24 23.64
CA LEU A 26 21.76 -1.97 22.23
C LEU A 26 23.04 -1.82 21.37
N LEU A 27 24.10 -1.24 21.94
CA LEU A 27 25.40 -1.09 21.27
C LEU A 27 26.08 -2.43 20.97
N THR A 28 25.79 -3.49 21.72
CA THR A 28 26.33 -4.84 21.48
C THR A 28 25.77 -5.45 20.20
N PHE A 29 24.55 -5.08 19.84
CA PHE A 29 23.90 -5.52 18.61
C PHE A 29 24.20 -4.61 17.43
N LEU A 30 25.09 -3.62 17.54
CA LEU A 30 25.40 -2.68 16.46
C LEU A 30 26.78 -3.00 15.88
N ASN A 31 26.78 -3.77 14.79
CA ASN A 31 27.97 -4.14 14.04
C ASN A 31 27.98 -3.40 12.70
N LEU A 32 28.81 -2.36 12.59
CA LEU A 32 28.92 -1.54 11.37
C LEU A 32 29.20 -2.37 10.11
N PRO A 33 30.16 -3.32 10.10
CA PRO A 33 30.42 -4.17 8.94
C PRO A 33 29.20 -5.00 8.51
N GLY A 34 28.53 -5.66 9.46
CA GLY A 34 27.36 -6.48 9.17
C GLY A 34 26.18 -5.66 8.66
N LEU A 35 25.96 -4.47 9.24
CA LEU A 35 24.93 -3.55 8.81
C LEU A 35 25.21 -2.99 7.40
N ALA A 36 26.48 -2.70 7.08
CA ALA A 36 26.89 -2.30 5.74
C ALA A 36 26.65 -3.40 4.70
N ILE A 37 26.94 -4.67 5.04
CA ILE A 37 26.66 -5.82 4.15
C ILE A 37 25.16 -5.92 3.89
N VAL A 38 24.34 -5.90 4.94
CA VAL A 38 22.89 -6.11 4.79
C VAL A 38 22.22 -4.93 4.12
N ILE A 39 22.41 -3.70 4.61
CA ILE A 39 21.76 -2.52 4.03
C ILE A 39 22.33 -2.22 2.65
N GLY A 40 23.65 -2.19 2.51
CA GLY A 40 24.30 -1.90 1.23
C GLY A 40 24.04 -2.99 0.18
N GLY A 41 24.12 -4.26 0.57
CA GLY A 41 23.83 -5.38 -0.32
C GLY A 41 22.36 -5.44 -0.72
N THR A 42 21.42 -5.26 0.22
CA THR A 42 19.99 -5.22 -0.10
C THR A 42 19.65 -4.05 -1.01
N PHE A 43 20.23 -2.87 -0.76
CA PHE A 43 20.05 -1.70 -1.62
C PHE A 43 20.60 -1.95 -3.03
N ALA A 44 21.81 -2.52 -3.14
CA ALA A 44 22.41 -2.86 -4.43
C ALA A 44 21.55 -3.88 -5.21
N VAL A 45 21.08 -4.95 -4.56
CA VAL A 45 20.19 -5.94 -5.19
C VAL A 45 18.86 -5.29 -5.61
N THR A 46 18.33 -4.37 -4.81
CA THR A 46 17.11 -3.64 -5.15
C THR A 46 17.31 -2.78 -6.40
N LEU A 47 18.46 -2.11 -6.54
CA LEU A 47 18.81 -1.34 -7.75
C LEU A 47 19.08 -2.21 -8.98
N ILE A 48 19.50 -3.47 -8.79
CA ILE A 48 19.62 -4.44 -9.88
C ILE A 48 18.22 -4.92 -10.33
N LYS A 49 17.31 -5.17 -9.38
CA LYS A 49 15.94 -5.63 -9.67
C LYS A 49 15.04 -4.53 -10.23
N PHE A 50 15.22 -3.27 -9.81
CA PHE A 50 14.28 -2.18 -10.08
C PHE A 50 14.98 -0.88 -10.51
N ARG A 51 14.30 -0.09 -11.35
CA ARG A 51 14.76 1.25 -11.74
C ARG A 51 14.70 2.20 -10.54
N MET A 52 15.67 3.11 -10.43
CA MET A 52 15.74 4.08 -9.33
C MET A 52 14.46 4.92 -9.19
N SER A 53 13.80 5.27 -10.30
CA SER A 53 12.53 5.99 -10.29
C SER A 53 11.42 5.19 -9.58
N SER A 54 11.34 3.88 -9.85
CA SER A 54 10.37 2.97 -9.23
C SER A 54 10.62 2.79 -7.75
N VAL A 55 11.89 2.72 -7.32
CA VAL A 55 12.26 2.63 -5.90
C VAL A 55 11.81 3.90 -5.17
N MET A 56 12.13 5.08 -5.71
CA MET A 56 11.76 6.35 -5.09
C MET A 56 10.23 6.54 -5.02
N SER A 57 9.50 6.16 -6.07
CA SER A 57 8.05 6.21 -6.08
C SER A 57 7.44 5.22 -5.08
N ALA A 58 8.00 4.01 -4.96
CA ALA A 58 7.56 3.02 -4.00
C ALA A 58 7.68 3.53 -2.56
N PHE A 59 8.83 4.10 -2.19
CA PHE A 59 9.02 4.69 -0.86
C PHE A 59 8.03 5.82 -0.57
N ARG A 60 7.76 6.70 -1.54
CA ARG A 60 6.76 7.77 -1.38
C ARG A 60 5.35 7.21 -1.21
N LEU A 61 4.96 6.22 -2.02
CA LEU A 61 3.65 5.56 -1.92
C LEU A 61 3.49 4.82 -0.59
N ALA A 62 4.52 4.11 -0.15
CA ALA A 62 4.51 3.38 1.11
C ALA A 62 4.40 4.31 2.32
N MET A 63 5.13 5.43 2.33
CA MET A 63 4.99 6.45 3.37
C MET A 63 3.59 7.08 3.34
N SER A 64 3.07 7.40 2.15
CA SER A 64 1.69 7.88 2.02
C SER A 64 0.67 6.84 2.51
N ALA A 65 0.85 5.57 2.19
CA ALA A 65 -0.04 4.48 2.59
C ALA A 65 0.01 4.19 4.10
N ALA A 66 1.19 4.27 4.71
CA ALA A 66 1.36 4.03 6.14
C ALA A 66 0.81 5.19 7.00
N PHE A 67 0.99 6.44 6.57
CA PHE A 67 0.60 7.61 7.34
C PHE A 67 -0.75 8.22 6.95
N THR A 68 -1.20 8.04 5.70
CA THR A 68 -2.42 8.62 5.16
C THR A 68 -3.42 7.55 4.79
N ASP A 69 -4.47 7.48 5.61
CA ASP A 69 -5.57 6.54 5.51
C ASP A 69 -6.82 7.29 5.03
N LYS A 70 -6.75 7.77 3.80
CA LYS A 70 -7.86 8.40 3.09
C LYS A 70 -8.36 7.45 2.01
N VAL A 71 -8.77 6.26 2.42
CA VAL A 71 -9.56 5.40 1.52
C VAL A 71 -11.02 5.77 1.78
N ASP A 72 -11.68 6.32 0.76
CA ASP A 72 -13.07 6.70 0.89
C ASP A 72 -13.95 5.48 1.17
N ARG A 73 -14.98 5.67 2.00
CA ARG A 73 -15.88 4.57 2.32
C ARG A 73 -16.77 4.29 1.11
N PRO A 74 -16.86 3.02 0.64
CA PRO A 74 -17.70 2.68 -0.49
C PRO A 74 -19.17 3.11 -0.29
N THR A 75 -19.68 3.06 0.94
CA THR A 75 -21.04 3.50 1.27
C THR A 75 -21.26 4.99 1.05
N GLU A 76 -20.27 5.83 1.34
CA GLU A 76 -20.33 7.27 1.13
C GLU A 76 -20.31 7.58 -0.38
N LEU A 77 -19.44 6.91 -1.14
CA LEU A 77 -19.39 7.00 -2.60
C LEU A 77 -20.71 6.57 -3.27
N ILE A 78 -21.37 5.51 -2.78
CA ILE A 78 -22.68 5.07 -3.31
C ILE A 78 -23.76 6.13 -3.06
N ARG A 79 -23.79 6.73 -1.86
CA ARG A 79 -24.76 7.78 -1.54
C ARG A 79 -24.53 9.02 -2.40
N GLU A 80 -23.27 9.40 -2.59
CA GLU A 80 -22.88 10.52 -3.44
C GLU A 80 -23.26 10.25 -4.91
N ALA A 81 -22.93 9.07 -5.44
CA ALA A 81 -23.35 8.64 -6.78
C ALA A 81 -24.88 8.69 -6.94
N GLY A 82 -25.65 8.24 -5.94
CA GLY A 82 -27.11 8.32 -5.95
C GLY A 82 -27.63 9.77 -6.02
N ALA A 83 -27.00 10.69 -5.29
CA ALA A 83 -27.32 12.12 -5.36
C ALA A 83 -27.00 12.70 -6.75
N LEU A 84 -25.85 12.35 -7.32
CA LEU A 84 -25.46 12.77 -8.68
C LEU A 84 -26.45 12.28 -9.73
N ALA A 85 -26.92 11.03 -9.63
CA ALA A 85 -27.93 10.48 -10.53
C ALA A 85 -29.25 11.26 -10.49
N LEU A 86 -29.66 11.74 -9.30
CA LEU A 86 -30.86 12.56 -9.14
C LEU A 86 -30.70 13.95 -9.78
N VAL A 87 -29.52 14.57 -9.61
CA VAL A 87 -29.19 15.87 -10.21
C VAL A 87 -29.22 15.75 -11.74
N VAL A 88 -28.51 14.77 -12.31
CA VAL A 88 -28.47 14.56 -13.76
C VAL A 88 -29.85 14.30 -14.34
N ARG A 89 -30.73 13.60 -13.62
CA ARG A 89 -32.10 13.35 -14.08
C ARG A 89 -32.98 14.60 -14.07
N LYS A 90 -32.76 15.54 -13.15
CA LYS A 90 -33.55 16.77 -13.02
C LYS A 90 -33.03 17.90 -13.90
N GLU A 91 -31.70 18.07 -13.91
CA GLU A 91 -31.02 19.25 -14.45
C GLU A 91 -30.15 18.91 -15.67
N GLY A 92 -30.02 17.62 -16.02
CA GLY A 92 -29.11 17.15 -17.05
C GLY A 92 -27.65 17.09 -16.54
N VAL A 93 -26.73 16.73 -17.44
CA VAL A 93 -25.30 16.56 -17.12
C VAL A 93 -24.65 17.87 -16.66
N LEU A 94 -25.17 19.01 -17.14
CA LEU A 94 -24.73 20.36 -16.73
C LEU A 94 -24.97 20.65 -15.24
N GLY A 95 -25.96 20.00 -14.62
CA GLY A 95 -26.20 20.14 -13.17
C GLY A 95 -25.03 19.63 -12.31
N LEU A 96 -24.14 18.82 -12.88
CA LEU A 96 -22.95 18.30 -12.18
C LEU A 96 -21.84 19.35 -12.00
N GLU A 97 -21.87 20.47 -12.75
CA GLU A 97 -20.79 21.47 -12.75
C GLU A 97 -20.51 22.07 -11.36
N ASN A 98 -21.56 22.19 -10.53
CA ASN A 98 -21.45 22.76 -9.19
C ASN A 98 -21.15 21.73 -8.09
N HIS A 99 -21.08 20.43 -8.43
CA HIS A 99 -20.86 19.38 -7.44
C HIS A 99 -19.37 19.24 -7.13
N GLN A 100 -19.01 19.51 -5.87
CA GLN A 100 -17.65 19.35 -5.37
C GLN A 100 -17.55 18.07 -4.55
N THR A 101 -16.57 17.23 -4.90
CA THR A 101 -16.33 15.95 -4.23
C THR A 101 -14.98 15.96 -3.50
N GLY A 102 -14.88 15.19 -2.42
CA GLY A 102 -13.61 14.98 -1.72
C GLY A 102 -12.66 14.02 -2.46
N ASN A 103 -13.17 13.29 -3.45
CA ASN A 103 -12.44 12.27 -4.20
C ASN A 103 -11.98 12.81 -5.55
N GLU A 104 -10.67 12.91 -5.76
CA GLU A 104 -10.09 13.46 -6.99
C GLU A 104 -10.51 12.68 -8.26
N PHE A 105 -10.70 11.37 -8.15
CA PHE A 105 -11.11 10.51 -9.27
C PHE A 105 -12.58 10.74 -9.65
N LEU A 106 -13.47 10.87 -8.68
CA LEU A 106 -14.87 11.22 -8.91
C LEU A 106 -15.02 12.63 -9.50
N GLN A 107 -14.28 13.60 -8.98
CA GLN A 107 -14.27 14.96 -9.52
C GLN A 107 -13.85 14.97 -11.00
N LYS A 108 -12.82 14.20 -11.34
CA LYS A 108 -12.37 14.07 -12.74
C LYS A 108 -13.43 13.44 -13.62
N ALA A 109 -14.11 12.40 -13.13
CA ALA A 109 -15.21 11.77 -13.87
C ALA A 109 -16.36 12.75 -14.13
N ILE A 110 -16.73 13.56 -13.12
CA ILE A 110 -17.72 14.63 -13.25
C ILE A 110 -17.31 15.63 -14.33
N ASN A 111 -16.07 16.12 -14.30
CA ASN A 111 -15.59 17.09 -15.28
C ASN A 111 -15.66 16.54 -16.72
N LEU A 112 -15.25 15.29 -16.93
CA LEU A 112 -15.34 14.64 -18.25
C LEU A 112 -16.79 14.53 -18.76
N CYS A 113 -17.75 14.31 -17.85
CA CYS A 113 -19.17 14.31 -18.20
C CYS A 113 -19.67 15.72 -18.54
N VAL A 114 -19.31 16.74 -17.75
CA VAL A 114 -19.69 18.15 -17.96
C VAL A 114 -19.15 18.69 -19.29
N ASP A 115 -17.94 18.27 -19.68
CA ASP A 115 -17.31 18.60 -20.96
C ASP A 115 -18.05 18.00 -22.18
N GLY A 116 -19.06 17.14 -21.95
CA GLY A 116 -19.92 16.59 -23.00
C GLY A 116 -19.29 15.45 -23.80
N HIS A 117 -18.29 14.78 -23.25
CA HIS A 117 -17.69 13.61 -23.88
C HIS A 117 -18.67 12.42 -23.95
N PRO A 118 -18.55 11.55 -24.97
CA PRO A 118 -19.41 10.37 -25.08
C PRO A 118 -19.13 9.39 -23.92
N PRO A 119 -20.16 8.70 -23.39
CA PRO A 119 -20.04 7.81 -22.23
C PRO A 119 -18.94 6.76 -22.36
N GLU A 120 -18.75 6.22 -23.57
CA GLU A 120 -17.75 5.20 -23.85
C GLU A 120 -16.32 5.74 -23.68
N LEU A 121 -16.07 6.99 -24.10
CA LEU A 121 -14.77 7.64 -23.94
C LEU A 121 -14.48 7.96 -22.46
N VAL A 122 -15.51 8.38 -21.72
CA VAL A 122 -15.37 8.63 -20.27
C VAL A 122 -15.05 7.33 -19.54
N GLU A 123 -15.78 6.25 -19.83
CA GLU A 123 -15.52 4.93 -19.24
C GLU A 123 -14.11 4.42 -19.58
N GLU A 124 -13.69 4.53 -20.84
CA GLU A 124 -12.34 4.12 -21.28
C GLU A 124 -11.24 4.93 -20.59
N ALA A 125 -11.38 6.27 -20.53
CA ALA A 125 -10.40 7.14 -19.90
C ALA A 125 -10.25 6.85 -18.40
N LEU A 126 -11.36 6.67 -17.69
CA LEU A 126 -11.36 6.34 -16.26
C LEU A 126 -10.83 4.92 -15.99
N ALA A 127 -11.19 3.95 -16.84
CA ALA A 127 -10.67 2.59 -16.74
C ALA A 127 -9.15 2.55 -16.98
N GLN A 128 -8.65 3.29 -17.97
CA GLN A 128 -7.22 3.39 -18.23
C GLN A 128 -6.49 4.04 -17.04
N GLU A 129 -7.03 5.09 -16.45
CA GLU A 129 -6.44 5.71 -15.26
C GLU A 129 -6.43 4.78 -14.05
N SER A 130 -7.51 4.03 -13.84
CA SER A 130 -7.59 3.02 -12.78
C SER A 130 -6.54 1.94 -12.95
N GLN A 131 -6.36 1.45 -14.18
CA GLN A 131 -5.31 0.50 -14.53
C GLN A 131 -3.90 1.07 -14.27
N GLN A 132 -3.64 2.32 -14.68
CA GLN A 132 -2.37 2.99 -14.43
C GLN A 132 -2.10 3.21 -12.93
N MET A 133 -3.15 3.47 -12.14
CA MET A 133 -3.05 3.55 -10.68
C MET A 133 -2.69 2.19 -10.09
N ALA A 134 -3.39 1.12 -10.48
CA ALA A 134 -3.13 -0.24 -10.01
C ALA A 134 -1.69 -0.68 -10.33
N GLU A 135 -1.21 -0.42 -11.55
CA GLU A 135 0.18 -0.71 -11.96
C GLU A 135 1.21 0.02 -11.08
N ARG A 136 0.95 1.27 -10.69
CA ARG A 136 1.86 2.04 -9.81
C ARG A 136 1.95 1.42 -8.42
N TYR A 137 0.84 0.98 -7.85
CA TYR A 137 0.85 0.29 -6.56
C TYR A 137 1.47 -1.10 -6.65
N GLU A 138 1.22 -1.84 -7.72
CA GLU A 138 1.83 -3.15 -7.96
C GLU A 138 3.36 -3.04 -8.06
N VAL A 139 3.87 -2.05 -8.79
CA VAL A 139 5.32 -1.79 -8.84
C VAL A 139 5.87 -1.45 -7.45
N ALA A 140 5.14 -0.65 -6.66
CA ALA A 140 5.56 -0.29 -5.31
C ALA A 140 5.60 -1.51 -4.38
N GLU A 141 4.56 -2.34 -4.42
CA GLU A 141 4.45 -3.61 -3.68
C GLU A 141 5.61 -4.56 -4.04
N ARG A 142 5.88 -4.76 -5.33
CA ARG A 142 6.98 -5.61 -5.80
C ARG A 142 8.35 -5.13 -5.32
N VAL A 143 8.57 -3.81 -5.21
CA VAL A 143 9.83 -3.26 -4.67
C VAL A 143 10.00 -3.68 -3.22
N PHE A 144 8.98 -3.51 -2.37
CA PHE A 144 9.06 -3.88 -0.95
C PHE A 144 9.12 -5.38 -0.74
N ARG A 145 8.36 -6.18 -1.51
CA ARG A 145 8.47 -7.63 -1.49
C ARG A 145 9.86 -8.09 -1.91
N GLY A 146 10.41 -7.48 -2.97
CA GLY A 146 11.76 -7.73 -3.43
C GLY A 146 12.84 -7.39 -2.39
N ILE A 147 12.67 -6.32 -1.61
CA ILE A 147 13.52 -6.00 -0.45
C ILE A 147 13.38 -7.08 0.63
N GLY A 148 12.14 -7.49 0.96
CA GLY A 148 11.85 -8.51 1.97
C GLY A 148 12.43 -9.89 1.64
N GLU A 149 12.50 -10.25 0.36
CA GLU A 149 13.15 -11.49 -0.10
C GLU A 149 14.68 -11.37 -0.12
N SER A 150 15.21 -10.19 -0.49
CA SER A 150 16.65 -10.01 -0.70
C SER A 150 17.40 -9.79 0.62
N ALA A 151 16.80 -9.10 1.59
CA ALA A 151 17.46 -8.78 2.85
C ALA A 151 17.90 -10.02 3.67
N PRO A 152 17.09 -11.07 3.84
CA PRO A 152 17.51 -12.29 4.53
C PRO A 152 18.58 -13.06 3.74
N ALA A 153 18.47 -13.11 2.41
CA ALA A 153 19.46 -13.75 1.55
C ALA A 153 20.84 -13.08 1.65
N ILE A 154 20.87 -11.74 1.68
CA ILE A 154 22.11 -10.97 1.91
C ILE A 154 22.61 -11.17 3.35
N GLY A 155 21.72 -11.28 4.33
CA GLY A 155 22.08 -11.63 5.71
C GLY A 155 22.78 -13.00 5.81
N MET A 156 22.29 -14.00 5.07
CA MET A 156 22.95 -15.31 4.96
C MET A 156 24.32 -15.22 4.30
N LEU A 157 24.49 -14.38 3.26
CA LEU A 157 25.81 -14.12 2.68
C LEU A 157 26.75 -13.45 3.69
N GLY A 158 26.26 -12.51 4.50
CA GLY A 158 27.02 -11.91 5.59
C GLY A 158 27.46 -12.93 6.65
N THR A 159 26.63 -13.95 6.89
CA THR A 159 26.96 -15.06 7.79
C THR A 159 28.14 -15.86 7.27
N LEU A 160 28.15 -16.18 5.97
CA LEU A 160 29.27 -16.86 5.32
C LEU A 160 30.56 -16.03 5.39
N VAL A 161 30.47 -14.72 5.19
CA VAL A 161 31.62 -13.82 5.31
C VAL A 161 32.18 -13.83 6.75
N GLY A 162 31.30 -13.73 7.77
CA GLY A 162 31.72 -13.77 9.16
C GLY A 162 32.33 -15.12 9.56
N LEU A 163 31.80 -16.23 9.06
CA LEU A 163 32.38 -17.56 9.26
C LEU A 163 33.77 -17.70 8.63
N VAL A 164 33.96 -17.21 7.40
CA VAL A 164 35.28 -17.21 6.75
C VAL A 164 36.29 -16.36 7.54
N GLN A 165 35.88 -15.19 8.05
CA GLN A 165 36.74 -14.36 8.89
C GLN A 165 37.12 -15.06 10.20
N MET A 166 36.15 -15.73 10.84
CA MET A 166 36.39 -16.49 12.07
C MET A 166 37.40 -17.61 11.83
N LEU A 167 37.25 -18.38 10.75
CA LEU A 167 38.17 -19.46 10.38
C LEU A 167 39.58 -18.95 10.08
N ASN A 168 39.70 -17.74 9.52
CA ASN A 168 40.99 -17.13 9.20
C ASN A 168 41.74 -16.58 10.43
N SER A 169 41.10 -16.52 11.60
CA SER A 169 41.69 -16.00 12.84
C SER A 169 41.53 -16.95 14.02
N LEU A 170 41.45 -18.25 13.74
CA LEU A 170 41.34 -19.32 14.76
C LEU A 170 42.52 -19.33 15.75
N ASP A 171 43.68 -18.87 15.31
CA ASP A 171 44.89 -18.84 16.14
C ASP A 171 44.85 -17.75 17.23
N ASP A 172 43.92 -16.79 17.13
CA ASP A 172 43.69 -15.72 18.13
C ASP A 172 42.26 -15.79 18.70
N PRO A 173 42.08 -16.40 19.90
CA PRO A 173 40.77 -16.50 20.56
C PRO A 173 40.07 -15.15 20.79
N SER A 174 40.80 -14.04 20.86
CA SER A 174 40.22 -12.72 21.09
C SER A 174 39.47 -12.17 19.86
N SER A 175 39.83 -12.65 18.66
CA SER A 175 39.23 -12.24 17.38
C SER A 175 37.95 -13.02 17.01
N ILE A 176 37.73 -14.18 17.64
CA ILE A 176 36.60 -15.08 17.36
C ILE A 176 35.25 -14.42 17.69
N GLY A 177 35.16 -13.73 18.84
CA GLY A 177 33.94 -13.06 19.28
C GLY A 177 33.42 -12.02 18.28
N PRO A 178 34.27 -11.05 17.85
CA PRO A 178 33.90 -10.09 16.81
C PRO A 178 33.46 -10.72 15.47
N ALA A 179 34.17 -11.75 14.99
CA ALA A 179 33.82 -12.42 13.72
C ALA A 179 32.49 -13.18 13.82
N MET A 180 32.24 -13.86 14.94
CA MET A 180 30.97 -14.53 15.22
C MET A 180 29.82 -13.52 15.33
N ALA A 181 30.05 -12.35 15.93
CA ALA A 181 29.05 -11.29 16.02
C ALA A 181 28.64 -10.79 14.62
N VAL A 182 29.58 -10.59 13.69
CA VAL A 182 29.25 -10.26 12.29
C VAL A 182 28.35 -11.34 11.68
N ALA A 183 28.70 -12.62 11.88
CA ALA A 183 27.97 -13.72 11.27
C ALA A 183 26.51 -13.80 11.77
N LEU A 184 26.28 -13.68 13.08
CA LEU A 184 24.93 -13.79 13.65
C LEU A 184 24.10 -12.52 13.45
N LEU A 185 24.71 -11.34 13.59
CA LEU A 185 23.99 -10.07 13.49
C LEU A 185 23.55 -9.77 12.05
N THR A 186 24.29 -10.21 11.03
CA THR A 186 23.88 -10.05 9.63
C THR A 186 22.58 -10.80 9.32
N THR A 187 22.42 -12.04 9.81
CA THR A 187 21.15 -12.77 9.69
C THR A 187 20.03 -12.08 10.45
N LEU A 188 20.31 -11.59 11.67
CA LEU A 188 19.33 -10.86 12.48
C LEU A 188 18.84 -9.60 11.77
N TYR A 189 19.74 -8.78 11.21
CA TYR A 189 19.35 -7.55 10.50
C TYR A 189 18.54 -7.85 9.25
N GLY A 190 18.93 -8.87 8.47
CA GLY A 190 18.22 -9.27 7.26
C GLY A 190 16.79 -9.71 7.57
N ALA A 191 16.62 -10.57 8.58
CA ALA A 191 15.31 -11.02 9.05
C ALA A 191 14.47 -9.87 9.64
N PHE A 192 15.08 -8.96 10.40
CA PHE A 192 14.41 -7.81 10.98
C PHE A 192 13.84 -6.88 9.89
N ILE A 193 14.66 -6.51 8.91
CA ILE A 193 14.25 -5.65 7.79
C ILE A 193 13.14 -6.32 6.98
N ALA A 194 13.26 -7.61 6.69
CA ALA A 194 12.27 -8.32 5.90
C ALA A 194 10.93 -8.44 6.62
N GLN A 195 10.93 -8.99 7.83
CA GLN A 195 9.70 -9.44 8.50
C GLN A 195 8.95 -8.33 9.21
N LEU A 196 9.66 -7.32 9.74
CA LEU A 196 9.01 -6.23 10.46
C LEU A 196 8.75 -5.01 9.59
N ILE A 197 9.51 -4.80 8.52
CA ILE A 197 9.41 -3.57 7.72
C ILE A 197 8.91 -3.86 6.32
N ALA A 198 9.68 -4.62 5.53
CA ALA A 198 9.46 -4.70 4.09
C ALA A 198 8.20 -5.49 3.71
N LEU A 199 8.02 -6.70 4.22
CA LEU A 199 6.87 -7.55 3.88
C LEU A 199 5.53 -7.00 4.38
N PRO A 200 5.39 -6.54 5.65
CA PRO A 200 4.13 -5.95 6.10
C PRO A 200 3.73 -4.71 5.30
N LEU A 201 4.72 -3.92 4.86
CA LEU A 201 4.48 -2.71 4.07
C LEU A 201 4.09 -3.05 2.62
N ALA A 202 4.65 -4.12 2.05
CA ALA A 202 4.21 -4.67 0.76
C ALA A 202 2.74 -5.12 0.83
N ASP A 203 2.38 -5.92 1.83
CA ASP A 203 1.01 -6.42 2.00
C ASP A 203 0.02 -5.26 2.25
N LYS A 204 0.43 -4.22 3.00
CA LYS A 204 -0.41 -3.03 3.21
C LYS A 204 -0.61 -2.23 1.93
N LEU A 205 0.42 -2.09 1.10
CA LEU A 205 0.31 -1.45 -0.23
C LEU A 205 -0.65 -2.23 -1.12
N GLN A 206 -0.58 -3.56 -1.11
CA GLN A 206 -1.49 -4.42 -1.86
C GLN A 206 -2.95 -4.21 -1.42
N LEU A 207 -3.24 -4.29 -0.12
CA LEU A 207 -4.59 -4.08 0.40
C LEU A 207 -5.13 -2.70 0.03
N LYS A 208 -4.30 -1.66 0.13
CA LYS A 208 -4.69 -0.30 -0.26
C LYS A 208 -4.98 -0.19 -1.77
N ALA A 209 -4.19 -0.87 -2.60
CA ALA A 209 -4.40 -0.91 -4.05
C ALA A 209 -5.73 -1.59 -4.40
N GLU A 210 -6.05 -2.70 -3.72
CA GLU A 210 -7.30 -3.44 -3.90
C GLU A 210 -8.51 -2.59 -3.48
N ASP A 211 -8.44 -1.91 -2.34
CA ASP A 211 -9.51 -1.02 -1.88
C ASP A 211 -9.71 0.19 -2.81
N GLU A 212 -8.63 0.84 -3.24
CA GLU A 212 -8.70 1.98 -4.16
C GLU A 212 -9.24 1.56 -5.53
N SER A 213 -8.78 0.43 -6.06
CA SER A 213 -9.27 -0.15 -7.31
C SER A 213 -10.77 -0.47 -7.23
N ARG A 214 -11.21 -1.08 -6.11
CA ARG A 214 -12.65 -1.34 -5.86
C ARG A 214 -13.47 -0.05 -5.88
N ASN A 215 -12.99 1.02 -5.24
CA ASN A 215 -13.65 2.32 -5.23
C ASN A 215 -13.70 2.97 -6.62
N GLN A 216 -12.62 2.89 -7.40
CA GLN A 216 -12.59 3.42 -8.76
C GLN A 216 -13.54 2.66 -9.69
N ILE A 217 -13.61 1.33 -9.61
CA ILE A 217 -14.57 0.53 -10.37
C ILE A 217 -16.01 0.89 -10.00
N LEU A 218 -16.28 1.15 -8.72
CA LEU A 218 -17.58 1.62 -8.24
C LEU A 218 -17.93 2.98 -8.85
N ILE A 219 -16.98 3.93 -8.88
CA ILE A 219 -17.17 5.25 -9.49
C ILE A 219 -17.40 5.13 -11.00
N ILE A 220 -16.60 4.35 -11.72
CA ILE A 220 -16.77 4.10 -13.17
C ILE A 220 -18.16 3.53 -13.45
N THR A 221 -18.56 2.52 -12.69
CA THR A 221 -19.88 1.88 -12.83
C THR A 221 -21.01 2.88 -12.55
N SER A 222 -20.84 3.73 -11.54
CA SER A 222 -21.81 4.77 -11.17
C SER A 222 -21.98 5.78 -12.29
N ILE A 223 -20.89 6.35 -12.78
CA ILE A 223 -20.90 7.38 -13.83
C ILE A 223 -21.50 6.83 -15.13
N ARG A 224 -21.15 5.60 -15.50
CA ARG A 224 -21.76 4.93 -16.66
C ARG A 224 -23.29 4.83 -16.53
N ASN A 225 -23.79 4.41 -15.37
CA ASN A 225 -25.23 4.26 -15.14
C ASN A 225 -25.95 5.62 -15.11
N ILE A 226 -25.30 6.65 -14.56
CA ILE A 226 -25.78 8.04 -14.56
C ILE A 226 -25.90 8.55 -16.00
N MET A 227 -24.88 8.38 -16.82
CA MET A 227 -24.88 8.84 -18.22
C MET A 227 -25.90 8.08 -19.09
N ARG A 228 -26.19 6.82 -18.77
CA ARG A 228 -27.24 6.02 -19.42
C ARG A 228 -28.67 6.39 -18.98
N GLY A 229 -28.80 7.24 -17.96
CA GLY A 229 -30.10 7.66 -17.43
C GLY A 229 -30.86 6.54 -16.71
N GLU A 230 -30.14 5.57 -16.12
CA GLU A 230 -30.77 4.50 -15.34
C GLU A 230 -31.49 5.05 -14.10
N ASN A 231 -32.49 4.31 -13.60
CA ASN A 231 -33.23 4.73 -12.41
C ASN A 231 -32.29 4.72 -11.19
N PRO A 232 -32.15 5.84 -10.43
CA PRO A 232 -31.27 5.92 -9.27
C PRO A 232 -31.47 4.78 -8.26
N ARG A 233 -32.71 4.29 -8.09
CA ARG A 233 -33.00 3.16 -7.19
C ARG A 233 -32.36 1.85 -7.66
N VAL A 234 -32.46 1.56 -8.96
CA VAL A 234 -31.85 0.37 -9.58
C VAL A 234 -30.33 0.49 -9.53
N MET A 235 -29.80 1.68 -9.77
CA MET A 235 -28.36 1.94 -9.65
C MET A 235 -27.86 1.68 -8.23
N THR A 236 -28.52 2.18 -7.19
CA THR A 236 -28.13 1.92 -5.79
C THR A 236 -28.19 0.42 -5.46
N GLU A 237 -29.17 -0.31 -5.99
CA GLU A 237 -29.26 -1.76 -5.80
C GLU A 237 -28.09 -2.49 -6.49
N LEU A 238 -27.74 -2.13 -7.72
CA LEU A 238 -26.56 -2.66 -8.42
C LEU A 238 -25.26 -2.34 -7.67
N LEU A 239 -25.11 -1.10 -7.19
CA LEU A 239 -23.94 -0.64 -6.46
C LEU A 239 -23.84 -1.24 -5.05
N SER A 240 -24.96 -1.68 -4.45
CA SER A 240 -24.96 -2.39 -3.16
C SER A 240 -24.17 -3.70 -3.21
N SER A 241 -23.93 -4.25 -4.39
CA SER A 241 -23.07 -5.43 -4.59
C SER A 241 -21.61 -5.19 -4.17
N PHE A 242 -21.12 -3.95 -4.22
CA PHE A 242 -19.74 -3.57 -3.85
C PHE A 242 -19.50 -3.47 -2.34
N VAL A 243 -20.55 -3.54 -1.53
CA VAL A 243 -20.45 -3.51 -0.06
C VAL A 243 -20.86 -4.85 0.55
N THR A 244 -20.34 -5.11 1.76
CA THR A 244 -20.68 -6.31 2.53
C THR A 244 -22.16 -6.31 2.92
N PRO A 245 -22.78 -7.50 3.12
CA PRO A 245 -24.20 -7.60 3.48
C PRO A 245 -24.61 -6.72 4.66
N ASP A 246 -23.75 -6.59 5.69
CA ASP A 246 -24.01 -5.75 6.87
C ASP A 246 -24.06 -4.25 6.53
N GLN A 247 -23.25 -3.80 5.57
CA GLN A 247 -23.24 -2.42 5.11
C GLN A 247 -24.40 -2.10 4.15
N ARG A 248 -25.02 -3.12 3.53
CA ARG A 248 -26.21 -2.94 2.68
C ARG A 248 -27.43 -2.48 3.47
N THR A 249 -27.56 -2.91 4.72
CA THR A 249 -28.70 -2.52 5.57
C THR A 249 -28.74 -1.02 5.85
N GLY A 250 -27.58 -0.36 5.90
CA GLY A 250 -27.47 1.09 6.05
C GLY A 250 -27.67 1.91 4.75
N LEU A 251 -27.75 1.24 3.60
CA LEU A 251 -28.04 1.86 2.29
C LEU A 251 -29.53 1.81 1.93
N ALA A 252 -30.35 1.08 2.71
CA ALA A 252 -31.78 1.05 2.50
C ALA A 252 -32.35 2.46 2.75
N PRO A 253 -33.14 3.02 1.82
CA PRO A 253 -33.77 4.31 2.05
C PRO A 253 -34.61 4.21 3.32
N GLU A 254 -34.49 5.20 4.21
CA GLU A 254 -35.46 5.41 5.29
C GLU A 254 -36.85 5.32 4.64
N ARG A 255 -37.65 4.36 5.08
CA ARG A 255 -39.04 4.26 4.61
C ARG A 255 -39.71 5.57 5.00
N GLU A 256 -39.93 6.45 4.03
CA GLU A 256 -40.80 7.62 4.20
C GLU A 256 -42.11 7.11 4.83
N ALA A 257 -42.37 7.57 6.05
CA ALA A 257 -43.58 7.31 6.82
C ALA A 257 -44.69 8.29 6.45
#